data_AF-A0A9N9XHL8-F1
#
_entry.id   AF-A0A9N9XHL8-F1
#
_cell.length_a   1.000
_cell.length_b   1.000
_cell.length_c   1.000
_cell.angle_alpha   90.00
_cell.angle_beta   90.00
_cell.angle_gamma   90.00
#
_symmetry.space_group_name_H-M   'P 1'
#
loop_
_entity.id
_entity.type
_entity.pdbx_description
1 polymer ?
#
loop_
_entity_poly.entity_id
_entity_poly.type
_entity_poly.pdbx_seq_one_letter_code
_entity_poly.pdbx_strand_id
1 'polypeptide(L)'
;MKKGVNLLNVEHIDCASHKIQNVLKAGIKAQESVVAAITKCKKVATHFHHSTAAEDELTNTKKGLIKNLFIQEYATRWNSTFYMLEPIFQVKESLGLYASANNEILQLASEE
;
A
#
# COMPACT_ATOMS: atom_id res chain seq x y z
N MET A 1 10.65 15.02 16.60
CA MET A 1 11.08 16.42 16.83
C MET A 1 12.35 16.53 17.69
N LYS A 2 13.30 15.60 17.58
CA LYS A 2 14.53 15.60 18.40
C LYS A 2 15.37 16.86 18.22
N LYS A 3 15.48 17.34 16.97
CA LYS A 3 16.28 18.54 16.64
C LYS A 3 15.73 19.83 17.28
N GLY A 4 14.42 20.03 17.29
CA GLY A 4 13.80 21.21 17.91
C GLY A 4 13.90 21.19 19.44
N VAL A 5 13.71 20.02 20.04
CA VAL A 5 13.86 19.82 21.49
C VAL A 5 15.30 20.10 21.95
N ASN A 6 16.29 19.63 21.18
CA ASN A 6 17.71 19.90 21.47
C ASN A 6 18.04 21.40 21.40
N LEU A 7 17.46 22.13 20.44
CA LEU A 7 17.66 23.59 20.30
C LEU A 7 17.05 24.39 21.47
N LEU A 8 15.96 23.89 22.05
CA LEU A 8 15.26 24.52 23.18
C LEU A 8 15.82 24.06 24.54
N ASN A 9 16.80 23.16 24.56
CA ASN A 9 17.40 22.56 25.76
C ASN A 9 16.35 22.00 26.75
N VAL A 10 15.26 21.43 26.22
CA VAL A 10 14.22 20.77 27.00
C VAL A 10 14.41 19.26 26.95
N GLU A 11 13.90 18.54 27.96
CA GLU A 11 13.99 17.09 28.00
C GLU A 11 13.17 16.45 26.88
N HIS A 12 13.78 15.56 26.11
CA HIS A 12 13.11 14.85 25.04
C HIS A 12 12.36 13.63 25.56
N ILE A 13 11.04 13.70 25.51
CA ILE A 13 10.19 12.53 25.73
C ILE A 13 9.92 11.85 24.39
N ASP A 14 10.26 10.57 24.29
CA ASP A 14 9.94 9.80 23.09
C ASP A 14 8.43 9.54 22.97
N CYS A 15 7.90 9.65 21.75
CA CYS A 15 6.52 9.28 21.45
C CYS A 15 6.39 7.75 21.31
N ALA A 16 5.52 7.13 22.13
CA ALA A 16 5.23 5.69 22.07
C ALA A 16 4.74 5.26 20.67
N SER A 17 3.83 6.02 20.06
CA SER A 17 3.32 5.75 18.70
C SER A 17 4.45 5.76 17.66
N HIS A 18 5.43 6.66 17.81
CA HIS A 18 6.60 6.68 16.93
C HIS A 18 7.51 5.46 17.14
N LYS A 19 7.70 5.01 18.39
CA LYS A 19 8.45 3.77 18.66
C LYS A 19 7.79 2.55 18.03
N ILE A 20 6.48 2.39 18.22
CA ILE A 20 5.70 1.30 17.61
C ILE A 20 5.84 1.34 16.09
N GLN A 21 5.71 2.53 15.48
CA GLN A 21 5.85 2.67 14.03
C GLN A 21 7.25 2.29 13.55
N ASN A 22 8.30 2.63 14.29
CA ASN A 22 9.66 2.26 13.92
C ASN A 22 9.87 0.74 14.00
N VAL A 23 9.31 0.09 15.02
CA VAL A 23 9.34 -1.38 15.16
C VAL A 23 8.62 -2.05 13.99
N LEU A 24 7.41 -1.57 13.63
CA LEU A 24 6.65 -2.09 12.50
C LEU A 24 7.42 -1.94 11.18
N LYS A 25 7.98 -0.74 10.91
CA LYS A 25 8.79 -0.47 9.72
C LYS A 25 10.02 -1.37 9.67
N ALA A 26 10.69 -1.59 10.80
CA ALA A 26 11.86 -2.47 10.87
C ALA A 26 11.46 -3.93 10.61
N GLY A 27 10.36 -4.40 11.21
CA GLY A 27 9.84 -5.75 11.00
C GLY A 27 9.46 -6.04 9.54
N ILE A 28 8.79 -5.09 8.88
CA ILE A 28 8.46 -5.21 7.45
C ILE A 28 9.75 -5.27 6.62
N LYS A 29 10.70 -4.36 6.85
CA LYS A 29 11.97 -4.32 6.10
C LYS A 29 12.85 -5.54 6.30
N ALA A 30 12.74 -6.21 7.45
CA ALA A 30 13.49 -7.43 7.74
C ALA A 30 12.95 -8.66 6.98
N GLN A 31 11.76 -8.57 6.37
CA GLN A 31 11.11 -9.67 5.68
C GLN A 31 11.02 -9.38 4.18
N GLU A 32 11.97 -9.91 3.41
CA GLU A 32 12.08 -9.66 1.97
C GLU A 32 10.81 -10.05 1.20
N SER A 33 10.22 -11.20 1.53
CA SER A 33 8.96 -11.66 0.91
C SER A 33 7.79 -10.69 1.14
N VAL A 34 7.71 -10.07 2.32
CA VAL A 34 6.69 -9.06 2.63
C VAL A 34 6.97 -7.76 1.87
N VAL A 35 8.22 -7.32 1.78
CA VAL A 35 8.62 -6.16 0.97
C VAL A 35 8.28 -6.38 -0.50
N ALA A 36 8.56 -7.56 -1.04
CA ALA A 36 8.22 -7.93 -2.41
C ALA A 36 6.71 -7.89 -2.65
N ALA A 37 5.92 -8.49 -1.75
CA ALA A 37 4.45 -8.46 -1.82
C ALA A 37 3.88 -7.03 -1.78
N ILE A 38 4.38 -6.19 -0.86
CA ILE A 38 3.99 -4.77 -0.77
C ILE A 38 4.34 -4.04 -2.07
N THR A 39 5.51 -4.32 -2.66
CA THR A 39 5.95 -3.70 -3.91
C THR A 39 5.03 -4.09 -5.09
N LYS A 40 4.62 -5.36 -5.18
CA LYS A 40 3.62 -5.80 -6.15
C LYS A 40 2.28 -5.08 -5.94
N CYS A 41 1.83 -4.95 -4.69
CA CYS A 41 0.60 -4.22 -4.36
C CYS A 41 0.70 -2.72 -4.71
N LYS A 42 1.86 -2.09 -4.55
CA LYS A 42 2.10 -0.71 -4.99
C LYS A 42 1.92 -0.55 -6.48
N LYS A 43 2.48 -1.46 -7.28
CA LYS A 43 2.32 -1.44 -8.75
C LYS A 43 0.84 -1.52 -9.15
N VAL A 44 0.09 -2.41 -8.51
CA VAL A 44 -1.37 -2.53 -8.69
C VAL A 44 -2.07 -1.22 -8.34
N ALA A 45 -1.80 -0.66 -7.15
CA ALA A 45 -2.42 0.59 -6.73
C ALA A 45 -2.07 1.76 -7.67
N THR A 46 -0.84 1.83 -8.18
CA THR A 46 -0.40 2.82 -9.16
C THR A 46 -1.15 2.68 -10.49
N HIS A 47 -1.31 1.46 -11.01
CA HIS A 47 -2.07 1.20 -12.25
C HIS A 47 -3.50 1.77 -12.16
N PHE A 48 -4.24 1.38 -11.14
CA PHE A 48 -5.63 1.82 -10.97
C PHE A 48 -5.75 3.30 -10.62
N HIS A 49 -4.77 3.88 -9.92
CA HIS A 49 -4.74 5.32 -9.67
C HIS A 49 -4.61 6.16 -10.96
N HIS A 50 -3.89 5.64 -11.96
CA HIS A 50 -3.69 6.34 -13.24
C HIS A 50 -4.73 6.00 -14.30
N SER A 51 -5.45 4.88 -14.18
CA SER A 51 -6.42 4.43 -15.17
C SER A 51 -7.82 4.32 -14.57
N THR A 52 -8.60 5.39 -14.73
CA THR A 52 -10.03 5.39 -14.38
C THR A 52 -10.81 4.35 -15.18
N ALA A 53 -10.39 4.09 -16.43
CA ALA A 53 -10.97 3.03 -17.27
C ALA A 53 -10.72 1.64 -16.69
N ALA A 54 -9.51 1.36 -16.18
CA ALA A 54 -9.20 0.09 -15.52
C ALA A 54 -10.01 -0.07 -14.22
N GLU A 55 -10.18 1.01 -13.46
CA GLU A 55 -11.00 1.00 -12.24
C GLU A 55 -12.49 0.73 -12.57
N ASP A 56 -13.01 1.36 -13.61
CA ASP A 56 -14.39 1.15 -14.09
C ASP A 56 -14.58 -0.30 -14.62
N GLU A 57 -13.60 -0.87 -15.32
CA GLU A 57 -13.65 -2.27 -15.79
C GLU A 57 -13.61 -3.27 -14.63
N LEU A 58 -12.75 -3.03 -13.63
CA LEU A 58 -12.68 -3.86 -12.42
C LEU A 58 -13.98 -3.78 -11.61
N THR A 59 -14.59 -2.59 -11.50
CA THR A 59 -15.90 -2.43 -10.85
C THR A 59 -17.03 -3.05 -11.66
N ASN A 60 -16.99 -3.04 -12.99
CA ASN A 60 -17.97 -3.75 -13.82
C ASN A 60 -17.90 -5.28 -13.66
N THR A 61 -16.71 -5.81 -13.38
CA THR A 61 -16.50 -7.24 -13.09
C THR A 61 -17.14 -7.66 -11.75
N LYS A 62 -17.44 -6.72 -10.84
CA LYS A 62 -18.11 -6.98 -9.56
C LYS A 62 -19.22 -5.96 -9.26
N LYS A 63 -20.48 -6.39 -9.30
CA LYS A 63 -21.62 -5.61 -8.77
C LYS A 63 -21.40 -5.31 -7.27
N GLY A 64 -20.91 -4.12 -6.94
CA GLY A 64 -20.83 -3.63 -5.55
C GLY A 64 -19.46 -3.11 -5.08
N LEU A 65 -18.45 -3.02 -5.95
CA LEU A 65 -17.18 -2.43 -5.56
C LEU A 65 -17.27 -0.90 -5.43
N ILE A 66 -16.64 -0.37 -4.38
CA ILE A 66 -16.59 1.07 -4.08
C ILE A 66 -15.52 1.72 -4.98
N LYS A 67 -15.87 2.79 -5.69
CA LYS A 67 -14.92 3.63 -6.45
C LYS A 67 -13.84 4.24 -5.54
N ASN A 68 -12.64 4.47 -6.05
CA ASN A 68 -11.43 4.92 -5.35
C ASN A 68 -10.87 3.91 -4.34
N LEU A 69 -11.00 2.62 -4.65
CA LEU A 69 -10.59 1.55 -3.73
C LEU A 69 -9.07 1.55 -3.45
N PHE A 70 -8.28 1.98 -4.43
CA PHE A 70 -6.82 1.87 -4.40
C PHE A 70 -6.18 3.19 -4.01
N ILE A 71 -5.92 3.33 -2.71
CA ILE A 71 -5.15 4.44 -2.16
C ILE A 71 -3.66 4.11 -2.29
N GLN A 72 -2.86 5.02 -2.84
CA GLN A 72 -1.41 4.84 -2.88
C GLN A 72 -0.78 4.91 -1.48
N GLU A 73 0.31 4.17 -1.27
CA GLU A 73 1.11 4.31 -0.06
C GLU A 73 1.78 5.69 0.00
N TYR A 74 1.67 6.34 1.15
CA TYR A 74 2.36 7.59 1.45
C TYR A 74 3.31 7.36 2.63
N ALA A 75 4.62 7.54 2.41
CA ALA A 75 5.66 7.24 3.40
C ALA A 75 5.53 7.99 4.75
N THR A 76 4.86 9.15 4.72
CA THR A 76 4.65 10.02 5.88
C THR A 76 3.36 9.70 6.66
N ARG A 77 2.43 8.93 6.10
CA ARG A 77 1.15 8.59 6.74
C ARG A 77 1.21 7.16 7.28
N TRP A 78 1.13 7.01 8.61
CA TRP A 78 1.57 5.79 9.30
C TRP A 78 0.87 4.48 8.90
N ASN A 79 -0.38 4.57 8.41
CA ASN A 79 -1.25 3.45 8.04
C ASN A 79 -1.44 3.35 6.52
N SER A 80 -0.72 4.13 5.71
CA SER A 80 -0.96 4.14 4.27
C SER A 80 -0.71 2.78 3.61
N THR A 81 0.30 2.03 4.07
CA THR A 81 0.53 0.65 3.63
C THR A 81 -0.66 -0.24 3.98
N PHE A 82 -1.19 -0.15 5.20
CA PHE A 82 -2.37 -0.93 5.61
C PHE A 82 -3.59 -0.59 4.75
N TYR A 83 -3.91 0.69 4.57
CA TYR A 83 -5.05 1.14 3.78
C TYR A 83 -4.89 0.89 2.27
N MET A 84 -3.68 0.70 1.77
CA MET A 84 -3.44 0.22 0.41
C MET A 84 -3.67 -1.30 0.31
N LEU A 85 -3.19 -2.08 1.30
CA LEU A 85 -3.26 -3.53 1.27
C LEU A 85 -4.66 -4.08 1.53
N GLU A 86 -5.41 -3.48 2.47
CA GLU A 86 -6.73 -3.96 2.87
C GLU A 86 -7.72 -4.05 1.70
N PRO A 87 -7.90 -3.00 0.87
CA PRO A 87 -8.84 -3.08 -0.24
C PRO A 87 -8.34 -3.99 -1.37
N ILE A 88 -7.02 -4.02 -1.63
CA ILE A 88 -6.42 -4.98 -2.58
C ILE A 88 -6.72 -6.43 -2.17
N PHE A 89 -6.62 -6.72 -0.88
CA PHE A 89 -6.93 -8.05 -0.35
C PHE A 89 -8.42 -8.40 -0.53
N GLN A 90 -9.33 -7.45 -0.25
CA GLN A 90 -10.78 -7.65 -0.44
C GLN A 90 -11.17 -7.94 -1.90
N VAL A 91 -10.39 -7.46 -2.87
CA VAL A 91 -10.67 -7.64 -4.32
C VAL A 91 -9.75 -8.61 -5.03
N LYS A 92 -8.93 -9.37 -4.28
CA LYS A 92 -7.92 -10.28 -4.84
C LYS A 92 -8.46 -11.18 -5.96
N GLU A 93 -9.64 -11.77 -5.78
CA GLU A 93 -10.25 -12.66 -6.79
C GLU A 93 -10.61 -11.92 -8.08
N SER A 94 -11.25 -10.76 -7.96
CA SER A 94 -11.61 -9.91 -9.09
C SER A 94 -10.38 -9.38 -9.81
N LEU A 95 -9.32 -9.07 -9.06
CA LEU A 95 -8.04 -8.70 -9.62
C LEU A 95 -7.42 -9.85 -10.42
N GLY A 96 -7.57 -11.11 -9.97
CA GLY A 96 -7.14 -12.30 -10.70
C GLY A 96 -7.89 -12.50 -12.02
N LEU A 97 -9.21 -12.29 -12.02
CA LEU A 97 -10.04 -12.34 -13.23
C LEU A 97 -9.66 -11.21 -14.20
N TYR A 98 -9.54 -9.99 -13.70
CA TYR A 98 -9.12 -8.82 -14.48
C TYR A 98 -7.72 -9.04 -15.07
N ALA A 99 -6.76 -9.55 -14.30
CA ALA A 99 -5.41 -9.85 -14.78
C ALA A 99 -5.37 -10.96 -15.84
N SER A 100 -6.31 -11.91 -15.79
CA SER A 100 -6.42 -12.98 -16.78
C SER A 100 -7.03 -12.47 -18.10
N ALA A 101 -7.91 -11.45 -18.03
CA ALA A 101 -8.48 -10.79 -19.20
C ALA A 101 -7.51 -9.74 -19.80
N ASN A 102 -6.74 -9.07 -18.94
CA ASN A 102 -5.83 -7.98 -19.31
C ASN A 102 -4.39 -8.37 -18.95
N ASN A 103 -3.61 -8.80 -19.96
CA ASN A 103 -2.19 -9.21 -19.84
C ASN A 103 -1.26 -8.19 -19.15
N GLU A 104 -1.72 -6.98 -18.89
CA GLU A 104 -0.95 -5.87 -18.29
C GLU A 104 -0.61 -6.09 -16.81
N ILE A 105 -1.48 -6.74 -16.01
CA ILE A 105 -1.19 -6.98 -14.58
C ILE A 105 -0.24 -8.17 -14.37
N LEU A 106 -0.24 -9.15 -15.29
CA LEU A 106 0.65 -10.31 -15.23
C LEU A 106 2.14 -9.91 -15.24
N GLN A 107 2.50 -8.77 -15.84
CA GLN A 107 3.85 -8.20 -15.83
C GLN A 107 4.23 -7.49 -14.50
N LEU A 108 3.25 -7.20 -13.64
CA LEU A 108 3.46 -6.54 -12.35
C LEU A 108 3.64 -7.56 -11.20
N ALA A 109 3.16 -8.80 -11.40
CA ALA A 109 3.22 -9.91 -10.44
C ALA A 109 4.28 -10.97 -10.78
N SER A 110 4.83 -10.98 -12.00
CA SER A 110 5.89 -11.91 -12.40
C SER A 110 7.19 -11.64 -11.64
N GLU A 111 7.79 -12.73 -11.21
CA GLU A 111 8.97 -12.82 -10.36
C GLU A 111 10.22 -12.61 -11.22
N GLU A 112 11.05 -11.65 -10.81
CA GLU A 112 12.41 -11.98 -10.37
C GLU A 112 12.48 -11.77 -8.86
#